data_AF-A0A1G3QPB7-F1
#
_entry.id   AF-A0A1G3QPB7-F1
#
_cell.length_a   1.000
_cell.length_b   1.000
_cell.length_c   1.000
_cell.angle_alpha   90.00
_cell.angle_beta   90.00
_cell.angle_gamma   90.00
#
_symmetry.space_group_name_H-M   'P 1'
#
loop_
_entity.id
_entity.type
_entity.pdbx_description
1 polymer ?
#
loop_
_entity_poly.entity_id
_entity_poly.type
_entity_poly.pdbx_seq_one_letter_code
_entity_poly.pdbx_strand_id
1 'polypeptide(L)' 'MKITKNTRALDAIRMSGKIIKVFEGYGLYCPACKGAGEETIEKVAVNNGLDVKKLLQDLNSALE' A
#
# COMPACT_ATOMS: atom_id res chain seq x y z
N MET A 1 -7.60 -12.80 1.14
CA MET A 1 -7.54 -11.67 2.09
C MET A 1 -7.79 -10.37 1.32
N LYS A 2 -8.31 -9.31 1.95
CA LYS A 2 -8.63 -8.04 1.25
C LYS A 2 -7.98 -6.86 1.95
N ILE A 3 -7.22 -6.07 1.20
CA ILE A 3 -6.65 -4.80 1.66
C ILE A 3 -7.72 -3.71 1.56
N THR A 4 -7.87 -2.92 2.61
CA THR A 4 -8.81 -1.79 2.67
C THR A 4 -8.07 -0.49 2.89
N LYS A 5 -8.76 0.64 2.72
CA LYS A 5 -8.18 1.97 2.96
C LYS A 5 -7.64 2.16 4.39
N ASN A 6 -8.16 1.40 5.35
CA ASN A 6 -7.79 1.44 6.77
C ASN A 6 -6.65 0.46 7.11
N THR A 7 -6.26 -0.44 6.20
CA THR A 7 -5.14 -1.35 6.40
C THR A 7 -3.86 -0.53 6.53
N ARG A 8 -2.97 -0.88 7.47
CA ARG A 8 -1.64 -0.22 7.56
C ARG A 8 -0.78 -0.69 6.39
N ALA A 9 0.04 0.18 5.83
CA ALA A 9 0.91 -0.17 4.71
C ALA A 9 1.85 -1.33 5.07
N LEU A 10 2.37 -1.36 6.30
CA LEU A 10 3.20 -2.46 6.79
C LEU A 10 2.44 -3.79 6.88
N ASP A 11 1.18 -3.76 7.29
CA ASP A 11 0.35 -4.97 7.34
C ASP A 11 0.08 -5.49 5.93
N ALA A 12 -0.21 -4.60 4.97
CA ALA A 12 -0.37 -4.97 3.57
C ALA A 12 0.91 -5.60 2.99
N ILE A 13 2.07 -5.02 3.24
CA ILE A 13 3.38 -5.56 2.80
C ILE A 13 3.63 -6.97 3.35
N ARG A 14 3.27 -7.21 4.62
CA ARG A 14 3.44 -8.52 5.26
C ARG A 14 2.55 -9.61 4.67
N MET A 15 1.49 -9.25 3.94
CA MET A 15 0.59 -10.23 3.32
C MET A 15 1.24 -10.93 2.11
N SER A 16 2.10 -10.25 1.35
CA SER A 16 2.76 -10.84 0.17
C SER A 16 3.89 -9.95 -0.36
N GLY A 17 4.99 -10.56 -0.82
CA GLY A 17 6.08 -9.85 -1.50
C GLY A 17 5.63 -9.16 -2.81
N LYS A 18 4.53 -9.59 -3.43
CA LYS A 18 3.93 -8.92 -4.60
C LYS A 18 3.44 -7.51 -4.24
N ILE A 19 3.01 -7.28 -2.99
CA ILE A 19 2.54 -5.96 -2.54
C ILE A 19 3.66 -4.93 -2.57
N ILE A 20 4.88 -5.32 -2.20
CA ILE A 20 6.06 -4.44 -2.29
C ILE A 20 6.26 -3.95 -3.73
N LYS A 21 6.04 -4.81 -4.73
CA LYS A 21 6.15 -4.44 -6.14
C LYS A 21 5.10 -3.44 -6.60
N VAL A 22 3.88 -3.50 -6.06
CA VAL A 22 2.85 -2.48 -6.31
C VAL A 22 3.32 -1.13 -5.75
N PHE A 23 3.76 -1.09 -4.49
CA PHE A 23 4.28 0.14 -3.88
C PHE A 23 5.48 0.72 -4.66
N GLU A 24 6.45 -0.09 -5.05
CA GLU A 24 7.59 0.31 -5.90
C GLU A 24 7.10 0.94 -7.22
N GLY A 25 6.09 0.35 -7.87
CA GLY A 25 5.50 0.87 -9.11
C GLY A 25 4.85 2.25 -8.98
N TYR A 26 4.38 2.60 -7.77
CA TYR A 26 3.88 3.93 -7.43
C TYR A 26 4.97 4.89 -6.93
N GLY A 27 6.25 4.49 -6.98
CA GLY A 27 7.36 5.27 -6.44
C GLY A 27 7.42 5.30 -4.91
N LEU A 28 6.61 4.47 -4.24
CA LEU A 28 6.56 4.34 -2.79
C LEU A 28 7.66 3.38 -2.33
N TYR A 29 8.91 3.84 -2.40
CA TYR A 29 10.11 3.00 -2.23
C TYR A 29 10.33 2.48 -0.80
N CYS A 30 9.68 3.09 0.21
CA CYS A 30 9.84 2.66 1.60
C CYS A 30 8.54 2.74 2.42
N PRO A 31 7.48 2.01 2.05
CA PRO A 31 6.28 1.90 2.87
C PRO A 31 6.55 0.98 4.09
N ALA A 32 7.75 0.43 4.24
CA ALA A 32 8.22 -0.23 5.46
C ALA A 32 9.11 0.67 6.34
N CYS A 33 9.42 1.91 5.90
CA CYS A 33 10.14 2.85 6.74
C CYS A 33 9.31 3.19 7.98
N LYS A 34 9.96 3.37 9.13
CA LYS A 34 9.32 3.56 10.45
C LYS A 34 8.21 4.62 10.51
N GLY A 35 8.15 5.57 9.56
CA GLY A 35 7.05 6.54 9.44
C GLY A 35 5.92 6.08 8.53
N ALA A 36 6.20 5.84 7.25
CA ALA A 36 5.18 5.55 6.23
C ALA A 36 4.50 4.17 6.39
N GLY A 37 5.18 3.19 6.99
CA GLY A 37 4.59 1.86 7.21
C GLY A 37 3.53 1.79 8.30
N GLU A 38 3.59 2.74 9.24
CA GLU A 38 2.61 2.88 10.30
C GLU A 38 1.34 3.60 9.81
N GLU A 39 1.37 4.20 8.62
CA GLU A 39 0.23 4.88 8.00
C GLU A 39 -0.75 3.89 7.34
N THR A 40 -2.02 4.30 7.26
CA THR A 40 -3.03 3.57 6.50
C THR A 40 -2.82 3.75 5.00
N ILE A 41 -3.31 2.82 4.17
CA ILE A 41 -3.28 2.94 2.71
C ILE A 41 -3.88 4.28 2.23
N GLU A 42 -4.96 4.74 2.88
CA GLU A 42 -5.57 6.05 2.57
C GLU A 42 -4.58 7.21 2.77
N LYS A 43 -3.88 7.25 3.91
CA LYS A 43 -2.90 8.29 4.20
C LYS A 43 -1.70 8.23 3.27
N VAL A 44 -1.19 7.03 2.99
CA VAL A 44 -0.10 6.84 2.03
C VAL A 44 -0.50 7.39 0.66
N ALA A 45 -1.69 7.06 0.17
CA ALA A 45 -2.16 7.58 -1.11
C ALA A 45 -2.31 9.11 -1.10
N VAL A 46 -3.00 9.67 -0.10
CA VAL A 46 -3.25 11.13 -0.02
C VAL A 46 -1.95 11.92 0.10
N ASN A 47 -1.03 11.51 0.97
CA ASN A 47 0.25 12.21 1.18
C ASN A 47 1.17 12.17 -0.05
N ASN A 48 0.97 11.21 -0.95
CA ASN A 48 1.74 11.05 -2.18
C ASN A 48 0.94 11.44 -3.44
N GLY A 49 -0.23 12.08 -3.29
CA GLY A 49 -1.04 12.55 -4.41
C GLY A 49 -1.62 11.43 -5.29
N LEU A 50 -1.82 10.24 -4.73
CA LEU A 50 -2.34 9.07 -5.44
C LEU A 50 -3.86 8.93 -5.27
N ASP A 51 -4.51 8.31 -6.25
CA ASP A 51 -5.89 7.87 -6.11
C ASP A 51 -5.97 6.63 -5.20
N VAL A 52 -6.64 6.77 -4.05
CA VAL A 52 -6.82 5.71 -3.04
C VAL A 52 -7.54 4.49 -3.64
N LYS A 53 -8.56 4.69 -4.49
CA LYS A 53 -9.31 3.59 -5.09
C LYS A 53 -8.43 2.81 -6.07
N LYS A 54 -7.66 3.52 -6.88
CA LYS A 54 -6.74 2.90 -7.84
C LYS A 54 -5.64 2.11 -7.14
N LEU A 55 -5.03 2.67 -6.10
CA LEU A 55 -4.04 1.95 -5.28
C LEU A 55 -4.63 0.70 -4.64
N LEU A 56 -5.84 0.78 -4.08
CA LEU A 56 -6.51 -0.39 -3.48
C LEU A 56 -6.83 -1.46 -4.51
N GLN A 57 -7.24 -1.09 -5.73
CA GLN A 57 -7.48 -2.04 -6.79
C GLN A 57 -6.21 -2.82 -7.12
N ASP A 58 -5.10 -2.12 -7.36
CA ASP A 58 -3.84 -2.76 -7.75
C ASP A 58 -3.26 -3.62 -6.63
N LEU A 59 -3.37 -3.17 -5.37
CA LEU A 59 -2.97 -3.96 -4.19
C LEU A 59 -3.77 -5.26 -4.06
N ASN A 60 -5.10 -5.20 -4.23
CA ASN A 60 -5.94 -6.39 -4.12
C ASN A 60 -5.76 -7.34 -5.32
N SER A 61 -5.59 -6.82 -6.54
CA SER A 61 -5.26 -7.63 -7.71
C SER A 61 -3.92 -8.36 -7.57
N ALA A 62 -2.95 -7.79 -6.86
CA ALA A 62 -1.68 -8.45 -6.58
C ALA A 62 -1.78 -9.60 -5.54
N LEU A 63 -2.90 -9.72 -4.82
CA LEU A 63 -3.15 -10.82 -3.89
C LEU A 63 -3.88 -12.02 -4.51
N GLU A 64 -4.39 -11.85 -5.73
CA GLU A 64 -4.91 -12.95 -6.58
C GLU A 64 -3.74 -13.70 -7.25
#